data_AF-A0A8T7ES68-F1
#
_entry.id   AF-A0A8T7ES68-F1
#
_cell.length_a   1.000
_cell.length_b   1.000
_cell.length_c   1.000
_cell.angle_alpha   90.00
_cell.angle_beta   90.00
_cell.angle_gamma   90.00
#
_symmetry.space_group_name_H-M   'P 1'
#
loop_
_entity.id
_entity.type
_entity.pdbx_description
1 polymer ?
#
loop_
_entity_poly.entity_id
_entity_poly.type
_entity_poly.pdbx_seq_one_letter_code
_entity_poly.pdbx_strand_id
1 'polypeptide(L)'
;MLCGTPVVMTDTPGGRVPVSATGMGLLAPKGDPQAFGKAINRVLAHPESFTKPHDEISAVFSFEETVNRYEQTFWEYAVDGR
;
A
#
# COMPACT_ATOMS: atom_id res chain seq x y z
N MET A 1 -5.94 -0.38 -4.24
CA MET A 1 -5.85 1.10 -4.15
C MET A 1 -5.74 1.75 -5.51
N LEU A 2 -4.96 1.19 -6.47
CA LEU A 2 -4.94 1.66 -7.87
C LEU A 2 -6.33 1.79 -8.51
N CYS A 3 -7.25 0.86 -8.22
CA CYS A 3 -8.66 0.97 -8.66
C CYS A 3 -9.47 2.09 -7.95
N GLY A 4 -8.84 2.97 -7.19
CA GLY A 4 -9.47 4.07 -6.46
C GLY A 4 -10.13 3.68 -5.13
N THR A 5 -10.21 2.40 -4.78
CA THR A 5 -10.91 1.95 -3.57
C THR A 5 -9.99 1.96 -2.33
N PRO A 6 -10.38 2.65 -1.24
CA PRO A 6 -9.73 2.52 0.06
C PRO A 6 -9.87 1.11 0.65
N VAL A 7 -8.93 0.70 1.50
CA VAL A 7 -8.90 -0.66 2.07
C VAL A 7 -8.79 -0.60 3.59
N VAL A 8 -9.66 -1.35 4.28
CA VAL A 8 -9.48 -1.68 5.70
C VAL A 8 -8.74 -3.00 5.79
N MET A 9 -7.60 -3.02 6.48
CA MET A 9 -6.77 -4.22 6.58
C MET A 9 -6.40 -4.52 8.03
N THR A 10 -6.26 -5.80 8.34
CA THR A 10 -5.71 -6.24 9.64
C THR A 10 -4.25 -5.83 9.74
N ASP A 11 -3.84 -5.38 10.93
CA ASP A 11 -2.49 -4.89 11.19
C ASP A 11 -1.47 -6.03 11.30
N THR A 12 -1.14 -6.66 10.17
CA THR A 12 -0.17 -7.77 10.06
C THR A 12 1.09 -7.34 9.30
N PRO A 13 2.23 -8.04 9.49
CA PRO A 13 3.42 -7.84 8.66
C PRO A 13 3.09 -8.05 7.17
N GLY A 14 3.66 -7.20 6.31
CA GLY A 14 3.34 -7.17 4.87
C GLY A 14 2.01 -6.49 4.55
N GLY A 15 0.92 -6.92 5.20
CA GLY A 15 -0.43 -6.36 5.00
C GLY A 15 -0.55 -4.89 5.36
N ARG A 16 0.14 -4.42 6.41
CA ARG A 16 0.08 -2.99 6.78
C ARG A 16 0.66 -2.04 5.73
N VAL A 17 1.57 -2.53 4.88
CA VAL A 17 2.40 -1.68 4.00
C VAL A 17 1.57 -0.89 2.99
N PRO A 18 0.63 -1.49 2.21
CA PRO A 18 -0.17 -0.73 1.27
C PRO A 18 -1.00 0.39 1.92
N VAL A 19 -1.60 0.15 3.08
CA VAL A 19 -2.39 1.16 3.80
C VAL A 19 -1.50 2.27 4.34
N SER A 20 -0.37 1.92 4.97
CA SER A 20 0.57 2.91 5.52
C SER A 20 1.26 3.74 4.43
N ALA A 21 1.63 3.12 3.32
CA ALA A 21 2.36 3.79 2.24
C ALA A 21 1.47 4.73 1.41
N THR A 22 0.19 4.38 1.22
CA THR A 22 -0.74 5.19 0.41
C THR A 22 -1.62 6.12 1.25
N GLY A 23 -1.84 5.80 2.52
CA GLY A 23 -2.86 6.45 3.36
C GLY A 23 -4.30 6.12 2.93
N MET A 24 -4.53 5.22 1.98
CA MET A 24 -5.85 4.91 1.44
C MET A 24 -6.63 3.88 2.26
N GLY A 25 -6.91 4.22 3.52
CA GLY A 25 -7.78 3.42 4.39
C GLY A 25 -7.28 3.36 5.81
N LEU A 26 -7.56 2.26 6.51
CA LEU A 26 -7.29 2.12 7.93
C LEU A 26 -6.78 0.72 8.28
N LEU A 27 -5.98 0.67 9.34
CA LEU A 27 -5.53 -0.58 9.95
C LEU A 27 -6.40 -0.91 11.16
N ALA A 28 -6.75 -2.18 11.31
CA ALA A 28 -7.47 -2.71 12.45
C ALA A 28 -6.63 -3.79 13.17
N PRO A 29 -6.68 -3.88 14.51
CA PRO A 29 -5.92 -4.88 15.24
C PRO A 29 -6.32 -6.31 14.87
N LYS A 30 -5.35 -7.23 14.93
CA LYS A 30 -5.58 -8.65 14.68
C LYS A 30 -6.52 -9.23 15.74
N GLY A 31 -7.53 -9.98 15.31
CA GLY A 31 -8.44 -10.70 16.19
C GLY A 31 -9.51 -9.83 16.86
N ASP A 32 -9.73 -8.60 16.39
CA ASP A 32 -10.77 -7.70 16.89
C ASP A 32 -11.77 -7.34 15.78
N PRO A 33 -12.86 -8.13 15.62
CA PRO A 33 -13.91 -7.85 14.65
C PRO A 33 -14.62 -6.51 14.87
N GLN A 34 -14.71 -6.05 16.12
CA GLN A 34 -15.42 -4.81 16.43
C GLN A 34 -14.60 -3.58 16.03
N ALA A 35 -13.29 -3.60 16.26
CA ALA A 35 -12.40 -2.58 15.73
C ALA A 35 -12.37 -2.58 14.20
N PHE A 36 -12.41 -3.76 13.57
CA PHE A 36 -12.49 -3.87 12.10
C PHE A 36 -13.78 -3.24 11.54
N GLY A 37 -14.94 -3.53 12.15
CA GLY A 37 -16.22 -2.93 11.77
C GLY A 37 -16.23 -1.42 11.96
N LYS A 38 -15.68 -0.90 13.06
CA LYS A 38 -15.53 0.55 13.30
C LYS A 38 -14.65 1.21 12.23
N ALA A 39 -13.57 0.55 11.81
CA ALA A 39 -12.70 1.06 10.75
C ALA A 39 -13.43 1.12 9.40
N ILE A 40 -14.20 0.09 9.04
CA ILE A 40 -15.06 0.11 7.83
C ILE A 40 -16.04 1.29 7.89
N ASN A 41 -16.78 1.43 9.00
CA ASN A 41 -17.75 2.51 9.15
C ASN A 41 -17.10 3.90 9.02
N ARG A 42 -15.89 4.08 9.56
CA ARG A 42 -15.14 5.33 9.42
C ARG A 42 -14.73 5.64 7.98
N VAL A 43 -14.28 4.64 7.22
CA VAL A 43 -13.96 4.81 5.80
C VAL A 43 -15.20 5.15 4.99
N LEU A 44 -16.33 4.49 5.27
CA LEU A 44 -17.60 4.77 4.59
C LEU A 44 -18.18 6.15 4.93
N ALA A 45 -17.96 6.65 6.15
CA ALA A 45 -18.43 7.96 6.57
C ALA A 45 -17.65 9.12 5.95
N HIS A 46 -16.37 8.90 5.61
CA HIS A 46 -15.45 9.93 5.10
C HIS A 46 -14.56 9.41 3.95
N PRO A 47 -15.14 8.88 2.86
CA PRO A 47 -14.38 8.23 1.79
C PRO A 47 -13.35 9.17 1.12
N GLU A 48 -13.66 10.47 1.05
CA GLU A 48 -12.77 11.51 0.54
C GLU A 48 -11.47 11.66 1.36
N SER A 49 -11.51 11.33 2.65
CA SER A 49 -10.33 11.37 3.52
C SER A 49 -9.33 10.23 3.22
N PHE A 50 -9.78 9.18 2.52
CA PHE A 50 -8.98 7.99 2.21
C PHE A 50 -8.83 7.76 0.71
N THR A 51 -9.31 8.70 -0.12
CA THR A 51 -9.13 8.64 -1.57
C THR A 51 -7.94 9.49 -1.96
N LYS A 52 -7.14 8.99 -2.88
CA LYS A 52 -5.97 9.68 -3.41
C LYS A 52 -6.00 9.73 -4.93
N PRO A 53 -5.38 10.74 -5.55
CA PRO A 53 -5.18 10.79 -6.98
C PRO A 53 -4.51 9.52 -7.52
N HIS A 54 -4.92 9.07 -8.71
CA HIS A 54 -4.43 7.81 -9.28
C HIS A 54 -2.92 7.87 -9.57
N ASP A 55 -2.42 9.00 -10.04
CA ASP A 55 -1.00 9.26 -10.28
C ASP A 55 -0.17 9.10 -9.01
N GLU A 56 -0.60 9.69 -7.88
CA GLU A 56 0.04 9.49 -6.57
C GLU A 56 0.14 8.00 -6.21
N ILE A 57 -0.94 7.24 -6.39
CA ILE A 57 -0.99 5.82 -6.03
C ILE A 57 -0.15 4.94 -6.96
N SER A 58 -0.13 5.28 -8.25
CA SER A 58 0.70 4.59 -9.24
C SER A 58 2.19 4.78 -8.98
N ALA A 59 2.59 5.88 -8.36
CA ALA A 59 3.98 6.13 -8.00
C ALA A 59 4.45 5.28 -6.79
N VAL A 60 3.59 5.03 -5.79
CA VAL A 60 3.99 4.32 -4.54
C VAL A 60 4.49 2.90 -4.79
N PHE A 61 3.83 2.15 -5.68
CA PHE A 61 4.22 0.79 -6.07
C PHE A 61 4.43 0.73 -7.60
N SER A 62 5.20 1.68 -8.13
CA SER A 62 5.47 1.80 -9.56
C SER A 62 6.17 0.54 -10.10
N PHE A 63 5.58 -0.04 -11.15
CA PHE A 63 6.14 -1.19 -11.85
C PHE A 63 7.47 -0.82 -12.52
N GLU A 64 7.50 0.29 -13.26
CA GLU A 64 8.68 0.76 -13.97
C GLU A 64 9.84 1.00 -13.02
N GLU A 65 9.61 1.74 -11.92
CA GLU A 65 10.65 2.00 -10.92
C GLU A 65 11.13 0.71 -10.25
N THR A 66 10.21 -0.22 -9.98
CA THR A 66 10.57 -1.53 -9.43
C THR A 66 11.52 -2.27 -10.37
N VAL A 67 11.18 -2.38 -11.65
CA VAL A 67 12.02 -3.06 -12.66
C VAL A 67 13.36 -2.36 -12.80
N ASN A 68 13.38 -1.03 -12.95
CA ASN A 68 14.60 -0.24 -13.10
C ASN A 68 15.57 -0.47 -11.92
N ARG A 69 15.07 -0.51 -10.69
CA ARG A 69 15.89 -0.75 -9.50
C ARG A 69 16.43 -2.19 -9.45
N TYR A 70 15.63 -3.17 -9.87
CA TYR A 70 16.10 -4.54 -10.01
C TYR A 70 17.20 -4.66 -11.06
N GLU A 71 16.99 -4.10 -12.25
CA GLU A 71 17.99 -4.10 -13.32
C GLU A 71 19.27 -3.38 -12.91
N GLN A 72 19.17 -2.22 -12.27
CA GLN A 72 20.34 -1.51 -11.75
C GLN A 72 21.14 -2.39 -10.78
N THR A 73 20.44 -3.05 -9.85
CA THR A 73 21.09 -3.98 -8.91
C THR A 73 21.76 -5.13 -9.66
N PHE A 74 21.08 -5.73 -10.64
CA PHE A 74 21.68 -6.81 -11.42
C PHE A 74 22.91 -6.35 -12.21
N TRP A 75 22.88 -5.18 -12.84
CA TRP A 75 24.02 -4.64 -13.55
C TRP A 75 25.18 -4.29 -12.63
N GLU A 76 24.91 -3.76 -11.44
CA GLU A 76 25.94 -3.46 -10.42
C GLU A 76 26.73 -4.73 -10.06
N TYR A 77 26.04 -5.85 -9.80
CA TYR A 77 26.68 -7.09 -9.37
C TYR A 77 27.07 -8.06 -10.49
N ALA A 78 26.56 -7.87 -11.72
CA ALA A 78 26.98 -8.68 -12.87
C ALA A 78 28.43 -8.41 -13.26
N VAL A 79 28.96 -7.21 -12.97
CA VAL A 79 30.33 -6.79 -13.32
C VAL A 79 31.36 -7.25 -12.28
N ASP A 80 30.92 -7.65 -11.08
CA ASP A 80 31.77 -8.20 -10.01
C ASP A 80 32.06 -9.71 -10.14
N GLY A 81 31.58 -10.34 -11.22
CA GLY A 81 31.92 -11.71 -11.59
C GLY A 81 33.33 -11.84 -12.15
N ARG A 82 34.35 -11.75 -11.29
CA ARG A 82 35.59 -12.50 -11.45
C ARG A 82 35.44 -13.89 -10.83
#